data_AF-A0A7J5ACH0-F1
#
_entry.id   AF-A0A7J5ACH0-F1
#
_cell.length_a   1.000
_cell.length_b   1.000
_cell.length_c   1.000
_cell.angle_alpha   90.00
_cell.angle_beta   90.00
_cell.angle_gamma   90.00
#
_symmetry.space_group_name_H-M   'P 1'
#
loop_
_entity.id
_entity.type
_entity.pdbx_description
1 polymer ?
#
loop_
_entity_poly.entity_id
_entity_poly.type
_entity_poly.pdbx_seq_one_letter_code
_entity_poly.pdbx_strand_id
1 'polypeptide(L)'
;MKKTIKWRTLIALVLMYIAIFMNWEWAWGVLFMFWVIPDLFSGITYFIEPISKKENPKTYWIIIISWILMALFSLSTLVIDYSGYTY
;
A
#
# COMPACT_ATOMS: atom_id res chain seq x y z
N MET A 1 31.21 2.73 12.51
CA MET A 1 29.87 2.10 12.45
C MET A 1 29.64 1.59 11.04
N LYS A 2 29.54 0.27 10.82
CA LYS A 2 29.23 -0.30 9.49
C LYS A 2 27.77 0.06 9.16
N LYS A 3 27.56 1.02 8.26
CA LYS A 3 26.22 1.43 7.82
C LYS A 3 25.64 0.30 6.97
N THR A 4 24.86 -0.59 7.59
CA THR A 4 24.15 -1.65 6.89
C THR A 4 23.06 -1.00 6.05
N ILE A 5 23.31 -0.89 4.75
CA ILE A 5 22.33 -0.39 3.80
C ILE A 5 21.11 -1.32 3.85
N LYS A 6 19.92 -0.76 4.04
CA LYS A 6 18.64 -1.50 3.98
C LYS A 6 18.31 -1.79 2.51
N TRP A 7 19.07 -2.68 1.90
CA TRP A 7 19.02 -3.01 0.47
C TRP A 7 17.62 -3.45 0.01
N ARG A 8 16.86 -4.16 0.87
CA ARG A 8 15.45 -4.53 0.60
C ARG A 8 14.56 -3.30 0.39
N THR A 9 14.75 -2.26 1.18
CA THR A 9 14.01 -1.00 1.04
C THR A 9 14.43 -0.27 -0.23
N LEU A 10 15.72 -0.28 -0.59
CA LEU A 10 16.19 0.29 -1.86
C LEU A 10 15.57 -0.42 -3.07
N ILE A 11 15.51 -1.76 -3.06
CA ILE A 11 14.87 -2.52 -4.13
C ILE A 11 13.38 -2.18 -4.22
N ALA A 12 12.67 -2.15 -3.09
CA ALA A 12 11.26 -1.77 -3.08
C ALA A 12 11.03 -0.35 -3.64
N LEU A 13 11.89 0.60 -3.30
CA LEU A 13 11.86 1.96 -3.85
C LEU A 13 12.12 1.97 -5.36
N VAL A 14 13.13 1.25 -5.85
CA VAL A 14 13.42 1.15 -7.28
C VAL A 14 12.24 0.54 -8.04
N LEU A 15 11.65 -0.55 -7.52
CA LEU A 15 10.46 -1.17 -8.10
C LEU A 15 9.26 -0.22 -8.13
N MET A 16 9.08 0.60 -7.08
CA MET A 16 8.03 1.62 -7.04
C MET A 16 8.23 2.66 -8.14
N TYR A 17 9.44 3.15 -8.37
CA TYR A 17 9.71 4.08 -9.49
C TYR A 17 9.47 3.43 -10.85
N ILE A 18 9.87 2.17 -11.04
CA ILE A 18 9.60 1.43 -12.28
C ILE A 18 8.09 1.32 -12.52
N ALA A 19 7.32 0.98 -11.48
CA ALA A 19 5.87 0.89 -11.57
C ALA A 19 5.22 2.23 -11.99
N ILE A 20 5.72 3.36 -11.49
CA ILE A 20 5.28 4.70 -11.91
C ILE A 20 5.58 4.93 -13.39
N PHE A 21 6.83 4.72 -13.83
CA PHE A 21 7.23 4.99 -15.21
C PHE A 21 6.52 4.08 -16.23
N MET A 22 6.17 2.86 -15.84
CA MET A 22 5.44 1.92 -16.68
C MET A 22 3.91 2.00 -16.54
N ASN A 23 3.39 2.95 -15.76
CA ASN A 23 1.96 3.09 -15.44
C ASN A 23 1.33 1.77 -14.93
N TRP A 24 2.06 1.01 -14.12
CA TRP A 24 1.56 -0.23 -13.53
C TRP A 24 0.65 0.06 -12.35
N GLU A 25 -0.59 0.40 -12.65
CA GLU A 25 -1.58 0.75 -11.63
C GLU A 25 -1.76 -0.37 -10.60
N TRP A 26 -1.75 -1.64 -11.04
CA TRP A 26 -1.85 -2.82 -10.17
C TRP A 26 -0.74 -2.96 -9.12
N ALA A 27 0.44 -2.39 -9.39
CA ALA A 27 1.57 -2.49 -8.46
C ALA A 27 1.28 -1.74 -7.15
N TRP A 28 0.46 -0.68 -7.21
CA TRP A 28 0.00 0.03 -6.02
C TRP A 28 -0.81 -0.85 -5.08
N GLY A 29 -1.63 -1.75 -5.62
CA GLY A 29 -2.45 -2.64 -4.83
C GLY A 29 -1.64 -3.70 -4.10
N VAL A 30 -0.56 -4.19 -4.73
CA VAL A 30 0.42 -5.05 -4.06
C VAL A 30 1.12 -4.29 -2.92
N LEU A 31 1.52 -3.03 -3.14
CA LEU A 31 2.14 -2.20 -2.10
C LEU A 31 1.20 -1.93 -0.93
N PHE A 32 -0.07 -1.59 -1.19
CA PHE A 32 -1.07 -1.36 -0.14
C PHE A 32 -1.33 -2.63 0.67
N MET A 33 -1.43 -3.82 0.04
CA MET A 33 -1.50 -5.07 0.80
C MET A 33 -0.25 -5.30 1.65
N PHE A 34 0.92 -4.99 1.12
CA PHE A 34 2.17 -5.13 1.86
C PHE A 34 2.24 -4.23 3.10
N TRP A 35 1.52 -3.09 3.12
CA TRP A 35 1.36 -2.25 4.32
C TRP A 35 0.25 -2.72 5.26
N VAL A 36 -0.90 -3.13 4.73
CA VAL A 36 -2.04 -3.56 5.56
C VAL A 36 -1.71 -4.79 6.40
N ILE A 37 -1.00 -5.77 5.83
CA ILE A 37 -0.66 -7.02 6.51
C ILE A 37 0.10 -6.75 7.83
N PRO A 38 1.27 -6.08 7.85
CA PRO A 38 1.97 -5.77 9.09
C PRO A 38 1.18 -4.84 10.01
N ASP A 39 0.39 -3.90 9.49
CA ASP A 39 -0.45 -2.99 10.28
C ASP A 39 -1.55 -3.74 11.05
N LEU A 40 -2.10 -4.80 10.46
CA LEU A 40 -3.05 -5.71 11.11
C LEU A 40 -2.40 -6.50 12.25
N PHE A 41 -1.15 -6.97 12.05
CA PHE A 41 -0.41 -7.69 13.08
C PHE A 41 0.08 -6.79 14.21
N SER A 42 0.55 -5.58 13.90
CA SER A 42 1.05 -4.62 14.88
C SER A 42 -0.10 -3.96 15.66
N GLY A 43 -1.29 -3.86 15.04
CA GLY A 43 -2.40 -3.07 15.57
C GLY A 43 -2.15 -1.57 15.53
N ILE A 44 -1.15 -1.11 14.75
CA ILE A 44 -0.80 0.30 14.56
C ILE A 44 -0.70 0.53 13.05
N THR A 45 -1.39 1.54 12.56
CA THR A 45 -1.30 1.99 11.16
C THR A 45 -0.78 3.42 11.10
N TYR A 46 -0.01 3.73 10.06
CA TYR A 46 0.52 5.06 9.83
C TYR A 46 -0.18 5.68 8.62
N PHE A 47 -1.00 6.70 8.87
CA PHE A 47 -1.64 7.47 7.80
C PHE A 47 -1.02 8.87 7.68
N ILE A 48 -1.27 9.72 8.68
CA ILE A 48 -0.56 11.00 8.89
C ILE A 48 0.23 10.90 10.19
N GLU A 49 -0.45 10.42 11.23
CA GLU A 49 0.11 10.06 12.53
C GLU A 49 -0.09 8.55 12.78
N PRO A 50 0.66 7.94 13.72
CA PRO A 50 0.40 6.59 14.15
C PRO A 50 -0.98 6.48 14.82
N ILE A 51 -1.84 5.63 14.28
CA ILE A 51 -3.15 5.32 14.86
C ILE A 51 -3.12 3.90 15.42
N SER A 52 -3.25 3.79 16.73
CA SER A 52 -3.35 2.52 17.46
C SER A 52 -4.79 2.02 17.49
N LYS A 53 -4.98 0.73 17.20
CA LYS A 53 -6.25 0.01 17.34
C LYS A 53 -6.81 0.06 18.77
N LYS A 54 -5.94 0.15 19.79
CA LYS A 54 -6.35 0.16 21.21
C LYS A 54 -6.94 1.51 21.64
N GLU A 55 -6.37 2.60 21.14
CA GLU A 55 -6.77 3.96 21.53
C GLU A 55 -7.89 4.49 20.64
N ASN A 56 -7.77 4.29 19.33
CA ASN A 56 -8.69 4.82 18.32
C ASN A 56 -9.19 3.71 17.37
N PRO A 57 -9.96 2.73 17.87
CA PRO A 57 -10.35 1.55 17.11
C PRO A 57 -11.16 1.87 15.84
N LYS A 58 -12.06 2.86 15.91
CA LYS A 58 -12.89 3.24 14.75
C LYS A 58 -12.03 3.80 13.62
N THR A 59 -11.16 4.77 13.92
CA THR A 59 -10.26 5.40 12.95
C THR A 59 -9.30 4.38 12.36
N TYR A 60 -8.73 3.50 13.20
CA TYR A 60 -7.88 2.40 12.75
C TYR A 60 -8.58 1.52 11.70
N TRP A 61 -9.80 1.06 11.97
CA TRP A 61 -10.53 0.20 11.04
C TRP A 61 -10.94 0.92 9.76
N ILE A 62 -11.31 2.20 9.83
CA ILE A 62 -11.60 3.01 8.63
C ILE A 62 -10.37 3.06 7.72
N ILE A 63 -9.19 3.31 8.29
CA ILE A 63 -7.93 3.35 7.54
C ILE A 63 -7.64 1.98 6.91
N ILE A 64 -7.69 0.90 7.70
CA ILE A 64 -7.43 -0.46 7.21
C ILE A 64 -8.39 -0.85 6.08
N ILE A 65 -9.69 -0.60 6.24
CA ILE A 65 -10.69 -0.89 5.20
C ILE A 65 -10.40 -0.06 3.95
N SER A 66 -10.04 1.21 4.11
CA SER A 66 -9.70 2.08 2.98
C SER A 66 -8.48 1.55 2.21
N TRP A 67 -7.42 1.13 2.91
CA TRP A 67 -6.26 0.50 2.27
C TRP A 67 -6.61 -0.80 1.54
N ILE A 68 -7.45 -1.65 2.13
CA ILE A 68 -7.92 -2.89 1.48
C ILE A 68 -8.73 -2.56 0.22
N LEU A 69 -9.65 -1.60 0.29
CA LEU A 69 -10.46 -1.19 -0.86
C LEU A 69 -9.60 -0.62 -1.99
N MET A 70 -8.65 0.26 -1.67
CA MET A 70 -7.69 0.80 -2.64
C MET A 70 -6.81 -0.30 -3.23
N ALA A 71 -6.41 -1.28 -2.42
CA ALA A 71 -5.64 -2.42 -2.90
C ALA A 71 -6.41 -3.26 -3.90
N LEU A 72 -7.67 -3.58 -3.58
CA LEU A 72 -8.55 -4.35 -4.46
C LEU A 72 -8.87 -3.58 -5.75
N PHE A 73 -9.14 -2.29 -5.66
CA PHE A 73 -9.39 -1.43 -6.82
C PHE A 73 -8.16 -1.35 -7.74
N SER A 74 -6.98 -1.15 -7.17
CA SER A 74 -5.75 -1.14 -7.96
C SER A 74 -5.48 -2.51 -8.58
N LEU A 75 -5.66 -3.61 -7.83
CA LEU A 75 -5.45 -4.96 -8.37
C LEU A 75 -6.47 -5.35 -9.43
N SER A 76 -7.70 -4.81 -9.39
CA SER A 76 -8.70 -5.12 -10.42
C SER A 76 -8.27 -4.64 -11.80
N THR A 77 -7.33 -3.69 -11.90
CA THR A 77 -6.72 -3.28 -13.18
C THR A 77 -6.00 -4.41 -13.92
N LEU A 78 -5.62 -5.50 -13.23
CA LEU A 78 -5.07 -6.70 -13.87
C LEU A 78 -6.12 -7.48 -14.67
N VAL A 79 -7.39 -7.33 -14.32
CA VAL A 79 -8.52 -8.07 -14.90
C VAL A 79 -9.42 -7.18 -15.74
N ILE A 80 -9.55 -5.91 -15.34
CA ILE A 80 -10.45 -4.92 -15.91
C ILE A 80 -9.61 -3.74 -16.40
N ASP A 81 -9.63 -3.48 -17.70
CA ASP A 81 -9.03 -2.28 -18.25
C ASP A 81 -10.01 -1.11 -18.12
N TYR A 82 -9.77 -0.24 -17.13
CA TYR A 82 -10.58 0.95 -16.91
C TYR A 82 -10.27 2.08 -17.92
N SER A 83 -9.13 2.03 -18.61
CA SER A 83 -8.71 3.07 -19.55
C SER A 83 -9.58 3.11 -20.82
N GLY A 84 -10.27 2.01 -21.13
CA GLY A 84 -11.20 1.91 -22.26
C GLY A 84 -12.57 2.55 -22.05
N TYR A 85 -12.90 3.04 -20.84
CA TYR A 85 -14.23 3.58 -20.51
C TYR A 85 -14.29 5.11 -20.44
N THR A 86 -13.15 5.80 -20.49
CA THR A 86 -13.08 7.26 -20.59
C THR A 86 -13.04 7.66 -22.06
N TYR A 87 -14.23 7.94 -22.63
CA TYR A 87 -14.40 8.64 -23.90
C TYR A 87 -14.24 10.15 -23.73
#